data_AF-A0AB38RJ06-F1
#
_entry.id   AF-A0AB38RJ06-F1
#
_cell.length_a   1.000
_cell.length_b   1.000
_cell.length_c   1.000
_cell.angle_alpha   90.00
_cell.angle_beta   90.00
_cell.angle_gamma   90.00
#
_symmetry.space_group_name_H-M   'P 1'
#
loop_
_entity.id
_entity.type
_entity.pdbx_description
1 polymer ?
#
loop_
_entity_poly.entity_id
_entity_poly.type
_entity_poly.pdbx_seq_one_letter_code
_entity_poly.pdbx_strand_id
1 'polypeptide(L)'
;MVDRDRSGNRPRFHRRQVQGLPVKEYSRMFAQQRREAGLSKITLRNLRHSSVSRMRAAGVPADVVVAWHGHSERMTQAVYGRVSNDRLVAASAALSEAVGQS
;
A
#
# COMPACT_ATOMS: atom_id res chain seq x y z
N MET A 1 -35.58 -35.64 6.81
CA MET A 1 -34.88 -36.73 6.09
C MET A 1 -33.67 -36.09 5.41
N VAL A 2 -32.48 -36.50 5.84
CA VAL A 2 -31.20 -35.88 5.49
C VAL A 2 -30.72 -36.48 4.18
N ASP A 3 -30.54 -35.66 3.14
CA ASP A 3 -29.73 -36.05 1.99
C ASP A 3 -28.43 -35.25 2.02
N ARG A 4 -27.36 -35.95 2.38
CA ARG A 4 -25.98 -35.46 2.33
C ARG A 4 -25.45 -35.78 0.93
N ASP A 5 -25.26 -34.77 0.10
CA ASP A 5 -24.44 -34.91 -1.09
C ASP A 5 -22.97 -35.15 -0.67
N ARG A 6 -22.48 -36.36 -1.00
CA ARG A 6 -21.09 -36.78 -0.96
C ARG A 6 -20.44 -36.40 -2.28
N SER A 7 -20.10 -35.13 -2.45
CA SER A 7 -19.11 -34.73 -3.47
C SER A 7 -18.07 -33.83 -2.80
N GLY A 8 -17.01 -34.47 -2.30
CA GLY A 8 -15.92 -33.85 -1.54
C GLY A 8 -14.99 -32.97 -2.38
N ASN A 9 -15.53 -32.04 -3.17
CA ASN A 9 -14.72 -31.09 -3.92
C ASN A 9 -14.73 -29.73 -3.23
N ARG A 10 -13.71 -29.47 -2.42
CA ARG A 10 -13.46 -28.12 -1.88
C ARG A 10 -13.19 -27.18 -3.07
N PRO A 11 -13.84 -26.00 -3.16
CA PRO A 11 -13.49 -25.02 -4.17
C PRO A 11 -12.02 -24.65 -4.02
N ARG A 12 -11.19 -25.01 -5.02
CA ARG A 12 -9.81 -24.55 -5.13
C ARG A 12 -9.83 -23.08 -5.52
N PHE A 13 -9.77 -22.20 -4.51
CA PHE A 13 -9.43 -20.81 -4.73
C PHE A 13 -8.01 -20.75 -5.30
N HIS A 14 -7.90 -20.66 -6.63
CA HIS A 14 -6.65 -20.27 -7.26
C HIS A 14 -6.43 -18.82 -6.89
N ARG A 15 -5.58 -18.59 -5.87
CA ARG A 15 -5.04 -17.25 -5.59
C ARG A 15 -4.35 -16.84 -6.88
N ARG A 16 -4.99 -15.97 -7.66
CA ARG A 16 -4.40 -15.39 -8.86
C ARG A 16 -3.11 -14.72 -8.41
N GLN A 17 -1.97 -15.37 -8.63
CA GLN A 17 -0.68 -14.73 -8.43
C GLN A 17 -0.65 -13.62 -9.46
N VAL A 18 -0.88 -12.39 -9.00
CA VAL A 18 -0.56 -11.22 -9.80
C VAL A 18 0.95 -11.29 -9.96
N GLN A 19 1.42 -11.78 -11.12
CA GLN A 19 2.84 -11.72 -11.45
C GLN A 19 3.18 -10.24 -11.56
N GLY A 20 3.73 -9.68 -10.48
CA GLY A 20 4.23 -8.32 -10.48
C GLY A 20 5.39 -8.22 -11.48
N LEU A 21 5.52 -7.06 -12.12
CA LEU A 21 6.66 -6.79 -12.97
C LEU A 21 7.97 -6.86 -12.15
N PRO A 22 9.12 -7.18 -12.78
CA PRO A 22 10.41 -7.08 -12.10
C PRO A 22 10.62 -5.66 -11.55
N VAL A 23 11.27 -5.51 -10.38
CA VAL A 23 11.50 -4.21 -9.71
C VAL A 23 12.15 -3.16 -10.64
N LYS A 24 13.04 -3.62 -11.51
CA LYS A 24 13.70 -2.78 -12.52
C LYS A 24 12.70 -2.15 -13.49
N GLU A 25 11.63 -2.85 -13.81
CA GLU A 25 10.60 -2.40 -14.74
C GLU A 25 9.73 -1.31 -14.13
N TYR A 26 9.34 -1.44 -12.86
CA TYR A 26 8.68 -0.35 -12.13
C TYR A 26 9.53 0.91 -12.05
N SER A 27 10.84 0.75 -11.87
CA SER A 27 11.77 1.88 -11.83
C SER A 27 11.90 2.55 -13.20
N ARG A 28 11.89 1.77 -14.28
CA ARG A 28 11.89 2.26 -15.67
C ARG A 28 10.61 3.01 -16.01
N MET A 29 9.44 2.43 -15.71
CA MET A 29 8.15 3.07 -15.92
C MET A 29 8.05 4.38 -15.13
N PHE A 30 8.49 4.39 -13.87
CA PHE A 30 8.53 5.61 -13.08
C PHE A 30 9.46 6.67 -13.66
N ALA A 31 10.64 6.27 -14.14
CA ALA A 31 11.55 7.21 -14.79
C ALA A 31 10.95 7.84 -16.04
N GLN A 32 10.11 7.10 -16.78
CA GLN A 32 9.33 7.63 -17.90
C GLN A 32 8.27 8.63 -17.43
N GLN A 33 7.38 8.25 -16.50
CA GLN A 33 6.35 9.16 -15.97
C GLN A 33 6.94 10.44 -15.37
N ARG A 34 8.07 10.33 -14.65
CA ARG A 34 8.81 11.47 -14.07
C ARG A 34 9.30 12.44 -15.15
N ARG A 35 9.77 11.92 -16.29
CA ARG A 35 10.22 12.75 -17.43
C ARG A 35 9.04 13.45 -18.09
N GLU A 36 7.94 12.73 -18.30
CA GLU A 36 6.71 13.29 -18.86
C GLU A 36 6.13 14.39 -17.96
N ALA A 37 6.22 14.23 -16.64
CA ALA A 37 5.82 15.23 -15.65
C ALA A 37 6.84 16.37 -15.45
N GLY A 38 7.96 16.41 -16.18
CA GLY A 38 8.97 17.47 -16.06
C GLY A 38 9.70 17.53 -14.70
N LEU A 39 9.65 16.45 -13.90
CA LEU A 39 10.19 16.44 -12.54
C LEU A 39 11.72 16.24 -12.55
N SER A 40 12.40 16.81 -11.55
CA SER A 40 13.83 16.59 -11.29
C SER A 40 14.13 15.10 -11.01
N LYS A 41 15.40 14.70 -11.00
CA LYS A 41 15.81 13.29 -10.89
C LYS A 41 15.54 12.71 -9.50
N ILE A 42 14.30 12.34 -9.24
CA ILE A 42 13.84 11.57 -8.09
C ILE A 42 13.78 10.09 -8.42
N THR A 43 14.10 9.22 -7.46
CA THR A 43 13.97 7.76 -7.60
C THR A 43 12.64 7.28 -7.07
N LEU A 44 12.21 6.07 -7.47
CA LEU A 44 10.97 5.48 -6.96
C LEU A 44 11.00 5.29 -5.43
N ARG A 45 12.18 4.97 -4.86
CA ARG A 45 12.39 4.89 -3.41
C ARG A 45 12.15 6.23 -2.72
N ASN A 46 12.52 7.35 -3.36
CA ASN A 46 12.32 8.68 -2.78
C ASN A 46 10.84 9.01 -2.60
N LEU A 47 9.93 8.41 -3.38
CA LEU A 47 8.49 8.58 -3.19
C LEU A 47 8.03 8.13 -1.80
N ARG A 48 8.65 7.09 -1.22
CA ARG A 48 8.35 6.65 0.16
C ARG A 48 8.67 7.73 1.17
N HIS A 49 9.77 8.45 0.99
CA HIS A 49 10.12 9.56 1.86
C HIS A 49 9.18 10.75 1.64
N SER A 50 8.81 11.04 0.39
CA SER A 50 7.82 12.06 0.06
C SER A 50 6.44 11.75 0.63
N SER A 51 5.98 10.51 0.62
CA SER A 51 4.69 10.10 1.19
C SER A 51 4.70 10.24 2.71
N VAL A 52 5.77 9.83 3.39
CA VAL A 52 5.95 10.06 4.84
C VAL A 52 5.86 11.54 5.17
N SER A 53 6.64 12.38 4.49
CA SER A 53 6.63 13.83 4.75
C SER A 53 5.26 14.46 4.51
N ARG A 54 4.55 14.08 3.44
CA ARG A 54 3.20 14.60 3.13
C ARG A 54 2.16 14.16 4.14
N MET A 55 2.14 12.88 4.52
CA MET A 55 1.24 12.39 5.56
C MET A 55 1.49 13.10 6.89
N ARG A 56 2.75 13.33 7.27
CA ARG A 56 3.08 14.07 8.50
C ARG A 56 2.68 15.54 8.42
N ALA A 57 2.88 16.18 7.28
CA ALA A 57 2.44 17.56 7.04
C ALA A 57 0.91 17.70 7.09
N ALA A 58 0.18 16.68 6.64
CA ALA A 58 -1.28 16.60 6.73
C ALA A 58 -1.79 16.17 8.12
N GLY A 59 -0.91 16.06 9.13
CA GLY A 59 -1.30 15.73 10.50
C GLY A 59 -1.55 14.25 10.77
N VAL A 60 -1.19 13.34 9.85
CA VAL A 60 -1.36 11.90 10.08
C VAL A 60 -0.46 11.46 11.26
N PRO A 61 -1.02 10.75 12.26
CA PRO A 61 -0.26 10.24 13.39
C PRO A 61 0.90 9.33 12.97
N ALA A 62 2.04 9.43 13.68
CA ALA A 62 3.29 8.76 13.28
C ALA A 62 3.15 7.23 13.28
N ASP A 63 2.36 6.70 14.20
CA ASP A 63 2.01 5.30 14.33
C ASP A 63 1.24 4.79 13.09
N VAL A 64 0.29 5.59 12.60
CA VAL A 64 -0.46 5.29 11.35
C VAL A 64 0.46 5.38 10.13
N VAL A 65 1.36 6.35 10.08
CA VAL A 65 2.37 6.46 9.00
C VAL A 65 3.28 5.23 8.99
N VAL A 66 3.77 4.78 10.14
CA VAL A 66 4.62 3.57 10.23
C VAL A 66 3.85 2.33 9.77
N ALA A 67 2.60 2.17 10.22
CA ALA A 67 1.74 1.07 9.82
C ALA A 67 1.46 1.06 8.31
N TRP A 68 1.11 2.21 7.72
CA TRP A 68 0.89 2.38 6.28
C TRP A 68 2.10 1.97 5.45
N HIS A 69 3.31 2.29 5.92
CA HIS A 69 4.54 1.99 5.19
C HIS A 69 5.08 0.57 5.45
N GLY A 70 4.41 -0.25 6.28
CA GLY A 70 4.80 -1.64 6.51
C GLY A 70 6.18 -1.83 7.15
N HIS A 71 6.65 -0.86 7.97
CA HIS A 71 7.94 -1.01 8.64
C HIS A 71 7.87 -2.06 9.76
N SER A 72 8.56 -3.19 9.51
CA SER A 72 8.82 -4.36 10.36
C SER A 72 7.62 -5.28 10.64
N GLU A 73 7.61 -6.41 9.93
CA GLU A 73 6.65 -7.50 10.05
C GLU A 73 6.64 -8.17 11.44
N ARG A 74 7.65 -7.91 12.30
CA ARG A 74 7.85 -8.62 13.57
C ARG A 74 7.72 -7.78 14.85
N MET A 75 7.67 -6.44 14.77
CA MET A 75 7.36 -5.58 15.94
C MET A 75 5.89 -5.15 16.00
N THR A 76 5.21 -5.17 14.84
CA THR A 76 3.87 -4.59 14.62
C THR A 76 2.72 -5.47 15.12
N GLN A 77 2.87 -6.79 15.20
CA GLN A 77 1.79 -7.67 15.67
C GLN A 77 1.34 -7.39 17.12
N ALA A 78 2.23 -6.89 17.99
CA ALA A 78 1.94 -6.67 19.42
C ALA A 78 1.37 -5.28 19.75
N VAL A 79 1.55 -4.27 18.88
CA VAL A 79 1.11 -2.89 19.15
C VAL A 79 -0.05 -2.46 18.22
N TYR A 80 -0.14 -3.04 17.01
CA TYR A 80 -0.97 -2.54 15.90
C TYR A 80 -2.06 -3.46 15.37
N GLY A 81 -2.40 -4.56 16.04
CA GLY A 81 -3.69 -5.23 15.78
C GLY A 81 -4.92 -4.30 15.90
N ARG A 82 -4.70 -3.05 16.34
CA ARG A 82 -5.64 -1.98 16.64
C ARG A 82 -5.65 -0.77 15.69
N VAL A 83 -4.74 -0.61 14.72
CA VAL A 83 -4.93 0.50 13.75
C VAL A 83 -6.08 0.12 12.85
N SER A 84 -7.22 0.77 13.08
CA SER A 84 -8.46 0.47 12.37
C SER A 84 -8.34 0.85 10.90
N ASN A 85 -9.09 0.12 10.07
CA ASN A 85 -9.18 0.37 8.63
C ASN A 85 -9.51 1.85 8.34
N ASP A 86 -10.37 2.46 9.15
CA ASP A 86 -10.78 3.86 9.01
C ASP A 86 -9.61 4.84 9.12
N ARG A 87 -8.62 4.56 9.96
CA ARG A 87 -7.44 5.43 10.10
C ARG A 87 -6.49 5.30 8.91
N LEU A 88 -6.41 4.12 8.31
CA LEU A 88 -5.68 3.92 7.06
C LEU A 88 -6.39 4.62 5.91
N VAL A 89 -7.72 4.56 5.86
CA VAL A 89 -8.53 5.30 4.87
C VAL A 89 -8.32 6.81 5.03
N ALA A 90 -8.37 7.34 6.25
CA ALA A 90 -8.10 8.75 6.51
C ALA A 90 -6.68 9.17 6.10
N ALA A 91 -5.66 8.35 6.37
CA ALA A 91 -4.30 8.61 5.92
C ALA A 91 -4.17 8.59 4.39
N SER A 92 -4.90 7.70 3.71
CA SER A 92 -4.97 7.68 2.24
C SER A 92 -5.60 8.96 1.69
N ALA A 93 -6.72 9.40 2.27
CA ALA A 93 -7.41 10.62 1.84
C ALA A 93 -6.51 11.87 2.02
N ALA A 94 -5.86 11.98 3.18
CA ALA A 94 -4.91 13.06 3.46
C ALA A 94 -3.73 13.08 2.49
N LEU A 95 -3.23 11.90 2.09
CA LEU A 95 -2.19 11.82 1.06
C LEU A 95 -2.71 12.25 -0.31
N SER A 96 -3.88 11.77 -0.73
CA SER A 96 -4.50 12.14 -2.02
C SER A 96 -4.71 13.65 -2.15
N GLU A 97 -5.24 14.28 -1.11
CA GLU A 97 -5.42 15.74 -1.03
C GLU A 97 -4.07 16.47 -1.16
N ALA A 98 -3.05 16.04 -0.41
CA ALA A 98 -1.71 16.63 -0.47
C ALA A 98 -0.98 16.44 -1.81
N VAL A 99 -1.49 15.56 -2.69
CA VAL A 99 -0.94 15.30 -4.03
C VAL A 99 -1.80 15.94 -5.12
N GLY A 100 -2.92 16.59 -4.77
CA GLY A 100 -3.85 17.20 -5.72
C GLY A 100 -4.65 16.18 -6.53
N GLN A 101 -4.81 14.96 -6.00
CA GLN A 101 -5.66 13.92 -6.56
C GLN A 101 -6.98 13.93 -5.79
N SER A 102 -7.85 14.90 -6.08
CA SER A 102 -9.19 15.01 -5.50
C SER A 102 -10.25 14.51 -6.46
#